data_AF-A0A737MC61-F1
#
_entry.id   AF-A0A737MC61-F1
#
_cell.length_a   1.000
_cell.length_b   1.000
_cell.length_c   1.000
_cell.angle_alpha   90.00
_cell.angle_beta   90.00
_cell.angle_gamma   90.00
#
_symmetry.space_group_name_H-M   'P 1'
#
loop_
_entity.id
_entity.type
_entity.pdbx_description
1 polymer ?
#
loop_
_entity_poly.entity_id
_entity_poly.type
_entity_poly.pdbx_seq_one_letter_code
_entity_poly.pdbx_strand_id
1 'polypeptide(L)'
;MAQINHSLTQEAVLRDDIAEALERAGLWRRAATRWLHVFDSLSSDKGRERIAQRREACLLIASRYADRNSGSKRRKVYLTLSKLEISRI
;
A
#
# COMPACT_ATOMS: atom_id res chain seq x y z
N MET A 1 -21.87 25.86 -20.21
CA MET A 1 -20.46 26.09 -20.61
C MET A 1 -19.54 25.68 -19.47
N ALA A 2 -19.05 24.44 -19.49
CA ALA A 2 -17.88 24.01 -18.72
C ALA A 2 -17.39 22.70 -19.34
N GLN A 3 -16.66 22.79 -20.45
CA GLN A 3 -15.86 21.67 -20.94
C GLN A 3 -14.73 21.49 -19.94
N ILE A 4 -14.94 20.58 -18.98
CA ILE A 4 -13.87 20.11 -18.10
C ILE A 4 -12.90 19.37 -19.02
N ASN A 5 -11.76 20.00 -19.28
CA ASN A 5 -10.70 19.50 -20.13
C ASN A 5 -10.12 18.22 -19.51
N HIS A 6 -10.72 17.08 -19.84
CA HIS A 6 -10.34 15.74 -19.42
C HIS A 6 -8.96 15.30 -19.98
N SER A 7 -8.34 16.15 -20.81
CA SER A 7 -7.13 15.86 -21.59
C SER A 7 -5.83 16.33 -20.92
N LEU A 8 -5.88 17.17 -19.88
CA LEU A 8 -4.70 17.69 -19.17
C LEU A 8 -4.32 16.85 -17.93
N THR A 9 -5.13 15.87 -17.55
CA THR A 9 -4.96 15.09 -16.32
C THR A 9 -4.15 13.81 -16.51
N GLN A 10 -3.92 13.35 -17.74
CA GLN A 10 -3.47 11.98 -17.98
C GLN A 10 -1.99 11.69 -17.65
N GLU A 11 -1.13 12.72 -17.59
CA GLU A 11 0.26 12.60 -17.07
C GLU A 11 0.37 12.98 -15.58
N ALA A 12 -0.56 13.77 -15.07
CA ALA A 12 -0.62 14.15 -13.65
C ALA A 12 -1.01 12.97 -12.75
N VAL A 13 -1.76 11.98 -13.26
CA VAL A 13 -2.29 10.84 -12.47
C VAL A 13 -1.23 9.79 -12.11
N LEU A 14 0.03 9.95 -12.56
CA LEU A 14 1.15 9.09 -12.12
C LEU A 14 1.78 9.54 -10.79
N ARG A 15 1.31 10.65 -10.22
CA ARG A 15 1.78 11.20 -8.94
C ARG A 15 0.59 11.29 -7.99
N ASP A 16 0.76 10.76 -6.78
CA ASP A 16 -0.19 10.92 -5.67
C ASP A 16 0.62 11.25 -4.43
N ASP A 17 0.49 12.48 -3.94
CA ASP A 17 1.33 13.02 -2.86
C ASP A 17 1.24 12.17 -1.58
N ILE A 18 0.07 11.59 -1.33
CA ILE A 18 -0.17 10.71 -0.18
C ILE A 18 0.60 9.40 -0.35
N ALA A 19 0.51 8.76 -1.51
CA ALA A 19 1.22 7.53 -1.81
C ALA A 19 2.74 7.76 -1.72
N GLU A 20 3.25 8.86 -2.28
CA GLU A 20 4.67 9.21 -2.24
C GLU A 20 5.15 9.58 -0.84
N ALA A 21 4.32 10.24 -0.02
CA ALA A 21 4.62 10.47 1.40
C ALA A 21 4.68 9.15 2.18
N LEU A 22 3.79 8.20 1.90
CA LEU A 22 3.80 6.87 2.53
C LEU A 22 5.02 6.05 2.11
N GLU A 23 5.45 6.13 0.85
CA GLU A 23 6.71 5.52 0.36
C GLU A 23 7.92 6.09 1.10
N ARG A 24 8.02 7.43 1.19
CA ARG A 24 9.10 8.11 1.92
C ARG A 24 9.11 7.77 3.42
N ALA A 25 7.94 7.58 4.01
CA ALA A 25 7.80 7.15 5.41
C ALA A 25 8.05 5.64 5.61
N GLY A 26 8.30 4.86 4.56
CA GLY A 26 8.50 3.41 4.64
C GLY A 26 7.24 2.63 4.98
N LEU A 27 6.05 3.24 4.87
CA LEU A 27 4.76 2.62 5.15
C LEU A 27 4.24 1.85 3.92
N TRP A 28 5.06 0.90 3.45
CA TRP A 28 4.92 0.26 2.14
C TRP A 28 3.57 -0.41 1.88
N ARG A 29 2.96 -1.07 2.87
CA ARG A 29 1.61 -1.65 2.69
C ARG A 29 0.54 -0.58 2.49
N ARG A 30 0.63 0.53 3.24
CA ARG A 30 -0.31 1.66 3.12
C ARG A 30 -0.13 2.38 1.79
N ALA A 31 1.12 2.56 1.36
CA ALA A 31 1.44 3.09 0.04
C ALA A 31 0.82 2.22 -1.07
N ALA A 32 0.97 0.90 -0.99
CA ALA A 32 0.38 -0.04 -1.96
C ALA A 32 -1.15 0.06 -2.03
N THR A 33 -1.84 0.22 -0.89
CA THR A 33 -3.30 0.45 -0.88
C THR A 33 -3.64 1.78 -1.55
N ARG A 34 -2.90 2.85 -1.27
CA ARG A 34 -3.15 4.15 -1.91
C ARG A 34 -2.95 4.09 -3.42
N TRP A 35 -1.91 3.39 -3.90
CA TRP A 35 -1.70 3.15 -5.33
C TRP A 35 -2.83 2.35 -5.98
N LEU A 36 -3.50 1.45 -5.27
CA LEU A 36 -4.69 0.76 -5.79
C LEU A 36 -5.85 1.74 -6.05
N HIS A 37 -6.08 2.70 -5.16
CA HIS A 37 -7.10 3.74 -5.39
C HIS A 37 -6.77 4.60 -6.62
N VAL A 38 -5.50 4.93 -6.83
CA VAL A 38 -5.05 5.65 -8.03
C VAL A 38 -5.27 4.79 -9.28
N PHE A 39 -4.96 3.49 -9.21
CA PHE A 39 -5.21 2.54 -10.28
C PHE A 39 -6.69 2.50 -10.70
N ASP A 40 -7.61 2.43 -9.74
CA ASP A 40 -9.05 2.37 -10.02
C ASP A 40 -9.58 3.66 -10.66
N SER A 41 -8.92 4.80 -10.41
CA SER A 41 -9.26 6.09 -11.01
C SER A 41 -8.74 6.28 -12.44
N LEU A 42 -7.78 5.45 -12.87
CA LEU A 42 -7.14 5.57 -14.16
C LEU A 42 -7.95 4.87 -15.25
N SER A 43 -8.21 5.58 -16.35
CA SER A 43 -8.84 5.03 -17.56
C SER A 43 -7.83 4.54 -18.60
N SER A 44 -6.57 4.99 -18.51
CA SER A 44 -5.49 4.64 -19.45
C SER A 44 -4.75 3.37 -19.04
N ASP A 45 -4.62 2.41 -19.97
CA ASP A 45 -3.91 1.15 -19.74
C ASP A 45 -2.43 1.36 -19.38
N LYS A 46 -1.74 2.27 -20.09
CA LYS A 46 -0.34 2.59 -19.79
C LYS A 46 -0.16 3.18 -18.38
N GLY A 47 -1.13 4.01 -17.95
CA GLY A 47 -1.15 4.56 -16.60
C GLY A 47 -1.38 3.47 -15.56
N ARG A 48 -2.38 2.61 -15.80
CA ARG A 48 -2.72 1.47 -14.95
C ARG A 48 -1.54 0.53 -14.77
N GLU A 49 -0.85 0.18 -15.85
CA GLU A 49 0.32 -0.70 -15.81
C GLU A 49 1.45 -0.11 -14.95
N ARG A 50 1.75 1.18 -15.12
CA ARG A 50 2.79 1.85 -14.34
C ARG A 50 2.45 1.92 -12.85
N ILE A 51 1.20 2.22 -12.50
CA ILE A 51 0.75 2.21 -11.10
C ILE A 51 0.73 0.79 -10.53
N ALA A 52 0.35 -0.22 -11.33
CA ALA A 52 0.40 -1.62 -10.92
C ALA A 52 1.83 -2.07 -10.59
N GLN A 53 2.81 -1.74 -11.44
CA GLN A 53 4.23 -2.02 -11.19
C GLN A 53 4.73 -1.31 -9.93
N ARG A 54 4.38 -0.03 -9.72
CA ARG A 54 4.78 0.73 -8.52
C ARG A 54 4.15 0.15 -7.24
N ARG A 55 2.88 -0.27 -7.32
CA ARG A 55 2.18 -0.98 -6.23
C ARG A 55 2.85 -2.31 -5.92
N GLU A 56 3.21 -3.09 -6.93
CA GLU A 56 3.91 -4.37 -6.76
C GLU A 56 5.26 -4.16 -6.05
N ALA A 57 6.04 -3.17 -6.47
CA ALA A 57 7.28 -2.81 -5.80
C ALA A 57 7.08 -2.50 -4.30
N CYS A 58 6.04 -1.73 -3.96
CA CYS A 58 5.69 -1.47 -2.56
C CYS A 58 5.37 -2.76 -1.79
N LEU A 59 4.63 -3.70 -2.38
CA LEU A 59 4.30 -4.97 -1.74
C LEU A 59 5.53 -5.86 -1.55
N LEU A 60 6.42 -5.94 -2.55
CA LEU A 60 7.68 -6.68 -2.46
C LEU A 60 8.61 -6.12 -1.39
N ILE A 61 8.68 -4.81 -1.26
CA ILE A 61 9.46 -4.17 -0.19
C ILE A 61 8.80 -4.48 1.15
N ALA A 62 7.48 -4.34 1.26
CA ALA A 62 6.74 -4.64 2.48
C ALA A 62 6.95 -6.10 2.94
N SER A 63 6.95 -7.08 2.03
CA SER A 63 7.18 -8.48 2.36
C SER A 63 8.61 -8.71 2.83
N ARG A 64 9.62 -8.17 2.14
CA ARG A 64 11.04 -8.27 2.55
C ARG A 64 11.28 -7.71 3.97
N TYR A 65 10.66 -6.59 4.31
CA TYR A 65 10.73 -6.04 5.68
C TYR A 65 9.88 -6.82 6.68
N ALA A 66 8.78 -7.40 6.23
CA ALA A 66 7.96 -8.27 7.05
C ALA A 66 8.72 -9.54 7.45
N ASP A 67 9.41 -10.21 6.53
CA ASP A 67 10.12 -11.45 6.82
C ASP A 67 11.21 -11.27 7.88
N ARG A 68 11.80 -10.07 7.97
CA ARG A 68 12.75 -9.71 9.04
C ARG A 68 12.12 -9.47 10.41
N ASN A 69 10.84 -9.08 10.49
CA ASN A 69 10.25 -8.52 11.72
C ASN A 69 8.93 -9.19 12.18
N SER A 70 8.29 -10.02 11.33
CA SER A 70 6.89 -10.43 11.48
C SER A 70 6.67 -11.78 12.15
N GLY A 71 7.59 -12.74 11.97
CA GLY A 71 7.41 -14.09 12.53
C GLY A 71 7.38 -14.10 14.05
N SER A 72 8.25 -13.32 14.69
CA SER A 72 8.51 -13.44 16.13
C SER A 72 7.57 -12.59 16.99
N LYS A 73 7.17 -11.39 16.53
CA LYS A 73 6.40 -10.44 17.35
C LYS A 73 4.92 -10.78 17.47
N ARG A 74 4.29 -11.19 16.37
CA ARG A 74 2.88 -11.61 16.35
C ARG A 74 2.67 -12.87 17.16
N ARG A 75 3.54 -13.88 16.98
CA ARG A 75 3.47 -15.14 17.71
C ARG A 75 3.53 -14.92 19.24
N LYS A 76 4.38 -13.99 19.70
CA LYS A 76 4.50 -13.68 21.13
C LYS A 76 3.21 -13.06 21.70
N VAL A 77 2.61 -12.09 21.01
CA VAL A 77 1.34 -11.49 21.45
C VAL A 77 0.22 -12.54 21.52
N TYR A 78 0.06 -13.35 20.48
CA TYR A 78 -0.96 -14.42 20.48
C TYR A 78 -0.71 -15.49 21.56
N LEU A 79 0.55 -15.91 21.77
CA LEU A 79 0.93 -16.83 22.84
C LEU A 79 0.75 -16.25 24.25
N THR A 80 0.97 -14.94 24.42
CA THR A 80 0.77 -14.27 25.69
C THR A 80 -0.72 -14.16 26.01
N LEU A 81 -1.55 -13.79 25.03
CA LEU A 81 -3.00 -13.74 25.19
C LEU A 81 -3.58 -15.12 25.50
N SER A 82 -3.16 -16.17 24.76
CA SER A 82 -3.65 -17.54 25.02
C SER A 82 -3.19 -18.11 26.37
N LYS A 83 -1.96 -17.80 26.81
CA LYS A 83 -1.50 -18.17 28.16
C LYS A 83 -2.32 -17.51 29.26
N LEU A 84 -2.70 -16.25 29.09
CA LEU A 84 -3.52 -15.52 30.07
C LEU A 84 -4.96 -16.04 30.15
N GLU A 85 -5.49 -16.59 29.05
CA GLU A 85 -6.80 -17.25 29.02
C GLU A 85 -6.77 -18.62 29.71
N ILE A 86 -5.67 -19.39 29.53
CA ILE A 86 -5.51 -20.71 30.16
C ILE A 86 -5.29 -20.61 31.68
N SER A 87 -4.57 -19.60 32.18
CA SER A 87 -4.34 -19.41 33.62
C SER A 87 -5.54 -18.88 34.42
N ARG A 88 -6.69 -18.68 33.76
CA ARG A 88 -7.91 -18.15 34.38
C ARG A 88 -8.96 -19.25 34.65
N ILE A 89 -8.65 -20.50 34.32
CA ILE A 89 -9.44 -21.72 34.57
C ILE A 89 -8.78 -22.49 35.72
#